data_AF-A0A640VPA9-F1
#
_entry.id   AF-A0A640VPA9-F1
#
_cell.length_a   1.000
_cell.length_b   1.000
_cell.length_c   1.000
_cell.angle_alpha   90.00
_cell.angle_beta   90.00
_cell.angle_gamma   90.00
#
_symmetry.space_group_name_H-M   'P 1'
#
loop_
_entity.id
_entity.type
_entity.pdbx_description
1 polymer ?
#
loop_
_entity_poly.entity_id
_entity_poly.type
_entity_poly.pdbx_seq_one_letter_code
_entity_poly.pdbx_strand_id
1 'polypeptide(L)' 'MKTLRHMMLAFGVVALAACTQPETYPVSGETCGPEDPVLQLDAADCRMPGMT' A
#
# COMPACT_ATOMS: atom_id res chain seq x y z
N MET A 1 6.06 6.41 33.53
CA MET A 1 5.53 5.38 32.59
C MET A 1 4.31 5.84 31.79
N LYS A 2 3.41 6.69 32.32
CA LYS A 2 2.24 7.19 31.57
C LYS A 2 2.61 7.92 30.28
N THR A 3 3.59 8.83 30.32
CA THR A 3 4.07 9.58 29.15
C THR A 3 4.63 8.70 28.04
N LEU A 4 5.43 7.68 28.38
CA LEU A 4 5.97 6.73 27.40
C LEU A 4 4.87 5.96 26.66
N ARG A 5 3.82 5.54 27.39
CA ARG A 5 2.69 4.80 26.83
C ARG A 5 1.85 5.64 25.85
N HIS A 6 1.70 6.95 26.11
CA HIS A 6 1.04 7.85 25.18
C HIS A 6 1.88 8.09 23.92
N MET A 7 3.20 8.18 24.07
CA MET A 7 4.09 8.38 22.92
C MET A 7 4.10 7.15 22.01
N MET A 8 4.11 5.94 22.57
CA MET A 8 4.08 4.71 21.80
C MET A 8 2.76 4.53 21.02
N LEU A 9 1.63 4.93 21.63
CA LEU A 9 0.32 4.91 20.96
C LEU A 9 0.27 5.88 19.78
N ALA A 10 0.78 7.11 19.96
CA ALA A 10 0.83 8.11 18.90
C ALA A 10 1.71 7.65 17.73
N PHE A 11 2.84 7.01 18.01
CA PHE A 11 3.74 6.48 16.99
C PHE A 11 3.09 5.38 16.13
N GLY A 12 2.31 4.49 16.76
CA GLY A 12 1.59 3.43 16.03
C GLY A 12 0.57 3.97 15.03
N VAL A 13 -0.15 5.05 15.37
CA VAL A 13 -1.13 5.66 14.47
C VAL A 13 -0.46 6.32 13.26
N VAL A 14 0.66 7.00 13.47
CA VAL A 14 1.42 7.63 12.37
C VAL A 14 2.04 6.59 11.44
N ALA A 15 2.55 5.47 11.98
CA ALA A 15 3.10 4.38 11.19
C ALA A 15 2.04 3.72 10.29
N LEU A 16 0.80 3.59 10.77
CA LEU A 16 -0.33 3.06 9.98
C LEU A 16 -0.79 4.04 8.89
N ALA A 17 -0.73 5.35 9.14
CA ALA A 17 -1.09 6.37 8.17
C ALA A 17 -0.09 6.49 7.01
N ALA A 18 1.14 5.97 7.13
CA ALA A 18 2.10 5.89 6.04
C ALA A 18 1.79 4.74 5.05
N CYS A 19 0.88 3.83 5.41
CA CYS A 19 0.44 2.72 4.58
C CYS A 19 -0.81 3.10 3.76
N THR A 20 -0.84 4.29 3.15
CA THR A 20 -1.92 4.63 2.22
C THR A 20 -1.78 3.80 0.95
N GLN A 21 -2.85 3.11 0.53
CA GLN A 21 -2.95 2.61 -0.84
C GLN A 21 -2.80 3.81 -1.79
N PRO A 22 -1.81 3.82 -2.69
CA PRO A 22 -1.71 4.88 -3.66
C PRO A 22 -2.84 4.71 -4.70
N GLU A 23 -3.82 5.62 -4.68
CA GLU A 23 -4.86 5.76 -5.72
C GLU A 23 -4.28 6.22 -7.06
N THR A 24 -2.95 6.38 -7.14
CA THR A 24 -2.20 6.84 -8.31
C THR A 24 -1.02 5.93 -8.62
N TYR A 25 -0.68 5.85 -9.89
CA TYR A 25 0.48 5.10 -10.36
C TYR A 25 1.78 5.70 -9.83
N PRO A 26 2.68 4.89 -9.24
CA PRO A 26 3.92 5.40 -8.64
C PRO A 26 4.91 5.98 -9.66
N VAL A 27 4.77 5.61 -10.95
CA VAL A 27 5.66 6.07 -12.03
C VAL A 27 5.10 7.30 -12.74
N SER A 28 3.83 7.28 -13.16
CA SER A 28 3.23 8.37 -13.93
C SER A 28 2.48 9.40 -13.07
N GLY A 29 2.07 9.04 -11.85
CA GLY A 29 1.22 9.88 -11.00
C GLY A 29 -0.25 9.93 -11.44
N GLU A 30 -0.63 9.21 -12.50
CA GLU A 30 -2.02 9.15 -12.97
C GLU A 30 -2.92 8.40 -12.00
N THR A 31 -4.18 8.82 -11.88
CA THR A 31 -5.17 8.17 -11.01
C THR A 31 -5.61 6.83 -11.59
N CYS A 32 -5.76 5.81 -10.74
CA CYS A 32 -6.35 4.54 -11.12
C CYS A 32 -7.83 4.74 -11.50
N GLY A 33 -8.18 4.44 -12.75
CA GLY A 33 -9.54 4.59 -13.27
C GLY A 33 -10.43 3.37 -12.99
N PRO A 34 -11.76 3.50 -13.04
CA PRO A 34 -12.69 2.38 -12.82
C PRO A 34 -12.63 1.29 -13.91
N GLU A 35 -12.08 1.61 -15.08
CA GLU A 35 -11.88 0.66 -16.19
C GLU A 35 -10.42 0.25 -16.35
N ASP A 36 -9.58 0.55 -15.36
CA ASP A 36 -8.16 0.30 -15.47
C ASP A 36 -7.85 -1.21 -15.54
N PRO A 37 -7.04 -1.68 -16.50
CA PRO A 37 -6.68 -3.10 -16.63
C PRO A 37 -6.07 -3.69 -15.36
N VAL A 38 -5.42 -2.89 -14.50
CA VAL A 38 -4.85 -3.37 -13.24
C VAL A 38 -5.91 -3.94 -12.30
N LEU A 39 -7.17 -3.51 -12.40
CA LEU A 39 -8.28 -4.01 -11.60
C LEU A 39 -8.67 -5.45 -11.94
N GLN A 40 -8.26 -5.94 -13.11
CA GLN A 40 -8.51 -7.31 -13.57
C GLN A 40 -7.28 -8.21 -13.37
N LEU A 41 -6.15 -7.65 -12.93
CA LEU A 41 -4.89 -8.37 -12.77
C LEU A 41 -4.89 -9.14 -11.44
N ASP A 42 -4.78 -10.47 -11.50
CA ASP A 42 -4.61 -11.29 -10.31
C ASP A 42 -3.12 -11.44 -9.97
N ALA A 43 -2.79 -11.53 -8.68
CA ALA A 43 -1.41 -11.73 -8.26
C ALA A 43 -0.82 -13.05 -8.82
N ALA A 44 -1.65 -14.06 -9.11
CA ALA A 44 -1.23 -15.31 -9.74
C ALA A 44 -0.83 -15.14 -11.22
N ASP A 45 -1.26 -14.07 -11.89
CA ASP A 45 -0.83 -13.73 -13.25
C ASP A 45 0.64 -13.30 -13.28
N CYS A 46 1.15 -12.76 -12.16
CA CYS A 46 2.53 -12.37 -11.97
C CYS A 46 3.42 -13.58 -11.66
N ARG A 47 3.61 -14.47 -12.64
CA ARG A 47 4.55 -15.60 -12.52
C ARG A 47 5.97 -15.17 -12.88
N MET A 48 6.84 -15.11 -11.87
CA MET A 48 8.28 -14.95 -12.11
C MET A 48 8.83 -16.22 -12.79
N PRO A 49 9.56 -16.09 -13.91
CA PRO A 49 10.22 -17.23 -14.53
C PRO A 49 11.16 -17.91 -13.52
N GLY A 50 10.96 -19.21 -13.27
CA GLY A 50 11.84 -20.01 -12.41
C GLY A 50 11.38 -20.25 -10.96
N MET A 51 10.20 -19.76 -10.55
CA MET A 51 9.55 -20.25 -9.33
C MET A 51 8.66 -21.46 -9.67
N THR A 52 9.27 -22.65 -9.70
CA THR A 52 8.58 -23.95 -9.75
C THR A 52 8.47 -24.56 -8.36
#